data_AF-A0A840QFL6-F1
#
_entry.id   AF-A0A840QFL6-F1
#
_cell.length_a   1.000
_cell.length_b   1.000
_cell.length_c   1.000
_cell.angle_alpha   90.00
_cell.angle_beta   90.00
_cell.angle_gamma   90.00
#
_symmetry.space_group_name_H-M   'P 1'
#
loop_
_entity.id
_entity.type
_entity.pdbx_description
1 polymer ?
#
loop_
_entity_poly.entity_id
_entity_poly.type
_entity_poly.pdbx_seq_one_letter_code
_entity_poly.pdbx_strand_id
1 'polypeptide(L)'
;MNGIHDVGGEHGFGAVTTEANEPVFHGQWERDVFSVIGIYFAAGLCPLDEFRHSIEVMDPAEYLSTPYYVHWLRAAENLAFWNGLFTPEELQARIEEIEAHEKRESA
;
A
#
# COMPACT_ATOMS: atom_id res chain seq x y z
N MET A 1 0.24 -0.24 -18.96
CA MET A 1 1.37 0.62 -19.42
C MET A 1 2.66 -0.21 -19.34
N ASN A 2 3.75 0.20 -20.00
CA ASN A 2 5.06 -0.47 -19.86
C ASN A 2 5.71 -0.03 -18.53
N GLY A 3 5.34 -0.67 -17.42
CA GLY A 3 5.85 -0.40 -16.08
C GLY A 3 6.55 -1.62 -15.49
N ILE A 4 7.30 -1.44 -14.39
CA ILE A 4 8.11 -2.51 -13.79
C ILE A 4 7.29 -3.67 -13.23
N HIS A 5 5.99 -3.47 -12.99
CA HIS A 5 5.08 -4.52 -12.53
C HIS A 5 4.95 -5.67 -13.55
N ASP A 6 5.16 -5.39 -14.84
CA ASP A 6 5.12 -6.37 -15.93
C ASP A 6 6.50 -7.06 -16.06
N VAL A 7 6.80 -7.94 -15.11
CA VAL A 7 8.07 -8.70 -15.06
C VAL A 7 8.03 -9.97 -15.91
N GLY A 8 7.02 -10.14 -16.75
CA GLY A 8 6.81 -11.34 -17.56
C GLY A 8 7.92 -11.56 -18.59
N GLY A 9 8.82 -12.50 -18.33
CA GLY A 9 9.95 -12.81 -19.22
C GLY A 9 11.23 -12.04 -18.93
N GLU A 10 11.26 -11.24 -17.86
CA GLU A 10 12.45 -10.53 -17.40
C GLU A 10 13.44 -11.48 -16.70
N HIS A 11 14.72 -11.10 -16.71
CA HIS A 11 15.80 -11.85 -16.08
C HIS A 11 16.46 -11.02 -14.96
N GLY A 12 17.16 -11.68 -14.02
CA GLY A 12 18.03 -10.99 -13.05
C GLY A 12 17.49 -10.86 -11.63
N PHE A 13 16.31 -11.39 -11.31
CA PHE A 13 15.71 -11.34 -9.97
C PHE A 13 16.30 -12.33 -8.94
N GLY A 14 17.14 -13.26 -9.38
CA GLY A 14 17.68 -14.32 -8.52
C GLY A 14 16.70 -15.46 -8.28
N ALA A 15 16.94 -16.24 -7.23
CA ALA A 15 16.12 -17.40 -6.88
C ALA A 15 14.87 -16.98 -6.08
N VAL A 16 13.76 -17.69 -6.30
CA VAL A 16 12.55 -17.52 -5.51
C VAL A 16 12.83 -17.93 -4.06
N THR A 17 12.55 -17.02 -3.12
CA THR A 17 12.65 -17.26 -1.68
C THR A 17 11.26 -17.59 -1.14
N THR A 18 11.15 -18.61 -0.29
CA THR A 18 9.88 -19.00 0.34
C THR A 18 10.07 -19.15 1.85
N GLU A 19 9.06 -18.74 2.62
CA GLU A 19 9.03 -18.89 4.07
C GLU A 19 8.24 -20.15 4.46
N ALA A 20 8.80 -20.99 5.33
CA ALA A 20 8.10 -22.17 5.82
C ALA A 20 7.05 -21.75 6.86
N ASN A 21 5.78 -22.14 6.64
CA ASN A 21 4.64 -21.75 7.48
C ASN A 21 4.43 -20.22 7.55
N GLU A 22 4.60 -19.54 6.42
CA GLU A 22 4.33 -18.11 6.29
C GLU A 22 2.96 -17.73 6.89
N PRO A 23 2.90 -16.74 7.80
CA PRO A 23 1.64 -16.26 8.34
C PRO A 23 0.85 -15.52 7.25
N VAL A 24 -0.48 -15.47 7.37
CA VAL A 24 -1.32 -14.69 6.44
C VAL A 24 -0.98 -13.19 6.48
N PHE A 25 -0.54 -12.70 7.64
CA PHE A 25 -0.10 -11.33 7.86
C PHE A 25 1.10 -11.34 8.81
N HIS A 26 2.20 -10.72 8.43
CA HIS A 26 3.43 -10.57 9.22
C HIS A 26 3.31 -9.49 10.30
N GLY A 27 2.31 -8.62 10.20
CA GLY A 27 2.06 -7.57 11.19
C GLY A 27 0.59 -7.14 11.26
N GLN A 28 0.23 -6.44 12.33
CA GLN A 28 -1.12 -5.86 12.47
C GLN A 28 -1.41 -4.84 11.36
N TRP A 29 -0.42 -4.04 10.98
CA TRP A 29 -0.57 -3.01 9.94
C TRP A 29 -0.98 -3.61 8.58
N GLU A 30 -0.55 -4.82 8.24
CA GLU A 30 -0.94 -5.49 6.99
C GLU A 30 -2.43 -5.84 6.99
N ARG A 31 -2.96 -6.24 8.15
CA ARG A 31 -4.39 -6.49 8.35
C ARG A 31 -5.20 -5.21 8.22
N ASP A 32 -4.66 -4.12 8.75
CA ASP A 32 -5.31 -2.81 8.71
C ASP A 32 -5.39 -2.30 7.26
N VAL A 33 -4.29 -2.38 6.50
CA VAL A 33 -4.25 -2.04 5.07
C VAL A 33 -5.21 -2.90 4.25
N PHE A 34 -5.20 -4.22 4.45
CA PHE A 34 -6.14 -5.13 3.79
C PHE A 34 -7.61 -4.73 4.08
N SER A 35 -7.90 -4.37 5.33
CA SER A 35 -9.24 -3.97 5.76
C SER A 35 -9.68 -2.63 5.13
N VAL A 36 -8.77 -1.66 5.03
CA VAL A 36 -9.05 -0.35 4.38
C VAL A 36 -9.44 -0.54 2.92
N ILE A 37 -8.68 -1.34 2.16
CA ILE A 37 -9.02 -1.65 0.76
C ILE A 37 -10.37 -2.38 0.68
N GLY A 38 -10.64 -3.31 1.59
CA GLY A 38 -11.94 -3.96 1.70
C GLY A 38 -13.11 -2.98 1.90
N ILE A 39 -12.92 -1.95 2.74
CA ILE A 39 -13.89 -0.88 2.95
C ILE A 39 -14.09 -0.07 1.68
N TYR A 40 -13.01 0.28 0.96
CA TYR A 40 -13.13 1.03 -0.30
C TYR A 40 -13.90 0.25 -1.37
N PHE A 41 -13.65 -1.06 -1.49
CA PHE A 41 -14.43 -1.94 -2.36
C PHE A 41 -15.91 -1.96 -1.98
N ALA A 42 -16.20 -2.16 -0.69
CA ALA A 42 -17.58 -2.19 -0.19
C ALA A 42 -18.32 -0.86 -0.39
N ALA A 43 -17.60 0.27 -0.31
CA ALA A 43 -18.12 1.61 -0.53
C ALA A 43 -18.24 2.01 -2.01
N GLY A 44 -17.72 1.18 -2.94
CA GLY A 44 -17.68 1.52 -4.38
C GLY A 44 -16.69 2.63 -4.73
N LEU A 45 -15.74 2.92 -3.84
CA LEU A 45 -14.70 3.95 -3.99
C LEU A 45 -13.44 3.43 -4.70
N CYS A 46 -13.43 2.15 -5.03
CA CYS A 46 -12.26 1.46 -5.58
C CYS A 46 -12.70 0.41 -6.61
N PRO A 47 -12.90 0.80 -7.89
CA PRO A 47 -12.95 -0.16 -8.97
C PRO A 47 -11.65 -0.97 -8.99
N LEU A 48 -11.76 -2.30 -9.18
CA LEU A 48 -10.61 -3.21 -9.09
C LEU A 48 -9.49 -2.86 -10.10
N ASP A 49 -9.86 -2.32 -11.26
CA ASP A 49 -8.90 -1.94 -12.28
C ASP A 49 -8.16 -0.63 -11.93
N GLU A 50 -8.82 0.33 -11.27
CA GLU A 50 -8.16 1.53 -10.76
C GLU A 50 -7.19 1.21 -9.62
N PHE A 51 -7.56 0.25 -8.76
CA PHE A 51 -6.66 -0.27 -7.74
C PHE A 51 -5.38 -0.87 -8.33
N ARG A 52 -5.51 -1.76 -9.32
CA ARG A 52 -4.37 -2.33 -10.02
C ARG A 52 -3.53 -1.25 -10.67
N HIS A 53 -4.18 -0.34 -11.40
CA HIS A 53 -3.50 0.76 -12.06
C HIS A 53 -2.72 1.64 -11.08
N SER A 54 -3.25 1.88 -9.89
CA SER A 54 -2.56 2.64 -8.85
C SER A 54 -1.25 1.99 -8.38
N ILE A 55 -1.21 0.66 -8.33
CA ILE A 55 0.01 -0.09 -8.05
C ILE A 55 0.98 -0.03 -9.25
N GLU A 56 0.45 -0.12 -10.46
CA GLU A 56 1.25 -0.13 -11.70
C GLU A 56 2.07 1.15 -11.94
N VAL A 57 1.65 2.27 -11.33
CA VAL A 57 2.29 3.60 -11.46
C VAL A 57 3.21 3.96 -10.29
N MET A 58 3.42 3.04 -9.34
CA MET A 58 4.40 3.23 -8.25
C MET A 58 5.81 3.48 -8.79
N ASP A 59 6.65 4.13 -7.98
CA ASP A 59 8.09 4.21 -8.28
C ASP A 59 8.67 2.80 -8.46
N PRO A 60 9.41 2.54 -9.55
CA PRO A 60 9.89 1.19 -9.83
C PRO A 60 10.81 0.61 -8.76
N ALA A 61 11.62 1.44 -8.09
CA ALA A 61 12.50 0.96 -7.04
C ALA A 61 11.70 0.62 -5.78
N GLU A 62 10.69 1.43 -5.44
CA GLU A 62 9.78 1.14 -4.34
C GLU A 62 9.01 -0.17 -4.58
N TYR A 63 8.42 -0.35 -5.77
CA TYR A 63 7.69 -1.57 -6.15
C TYR A 63 8.54 -2.84 -6.01
N LEU A 64 9.83 -2.77 -6.33
CA LEU A 64 10.72 -3.94 -6.28
C LEU A 64 11.32 -4.20 -4.90
N SER A 65 11.31 -3.22 -4.00
CA SER A 65 12.06 -3.29 -2.73
C SER A 65 11.19 -3.23 -1.48
N THR A 66 9.88 -2.98 -1.62
CA THR A 66 8.96 -2.88 -0.48
C THR A 66 8.10 -4.14 -0.29
N PRO A 67 7.62 -4.41 0.94
CA PRO A 67 6.69 -5.50 1.20
C PRO A 67 5.38 -5.36 0.41
N TYR A 68 4.73 -6.49 0.11
CA TYR A 68 3.53 -6.54 -0.73
C TYR A 68 2.40 -5.59 -0.28
N TYR A 69 2.14 -5.50 1.03
CA TYR A 69 1.09 -4.62 1.54
C TYR A 69 1.46 -3.12 1.52
N VAL A 70 2.71 -2.75 1.28
CA VAL A 70 3.07 -1.36 0.97
C VAL A 70 2.45 -0.94 -0.37
N HIS A 71 2.37 -1.85 -1.34
CA HIS A 71 1.75 -1.55 -2.64
C HIS A 71 0.26 -1.23 -2.45
N TRP A 72 -0.41 -1.97 -1.57
CA TRP A 72 -1.81 -1.75 -1.24
C TRP A 72 -2.01 -0.44 -0.47
N LEU A 73 -1.09 -0.08 0.42
CA LEU A 73 -1.11 1.19 1.12
C LEU A 73 -0.98 2.36 0.13
N ARG A 74 -0.04 2.30 -0.81
CA ARG A 74 0.10 3.31 -1.88
C ARG A 74 -1.15 3.42 -2.74
N ALA A 75 -1.76 2.29 -3.08
CA ALA A 75 -3.01 2.28 -3.81
C ALA A 75 -4.15 2.93 -3.00
N ALA A 76 -4.25 2.65 -1.70
CA ALA A 76 -5.25 3.26 -0.83
C ALA A 76 -5.07 4.79 -0.72
N GLU A 77 -3.84 5.27 -0.59
CA GLU A 77 -3.50 6.70 -0.57
C GLU A 77 -3.92 7.37 -1.89
N ASN A 78 -3.46 6.85 -3.02
CA ASN A 78 -3.76 7.39 -4.35
C ASN A 78 -5.26 7.39 -4.65
N LEU A 79 -5.96 6.28 -4.37
CA LEU A 79 -7.41 6.20 -4.58
C LEU A 79 -8.16 7.21 -3.72
N ALA A 80 -7.73 7.42 -2.46
CA ALA A 80 -8.32 8.44 -1.61
C ALA A 80 -8.12 9.85 -2.19
N PHE A 81 -6.91 10.16 -2.67
CA PHE A 81 -6.59 11.44 -3.28
C PHE A 81 -7.37 11.67 -4.58
N TRP A 82 -7.42 10.67 -5.47
CA TRP A 82 -8.11 10.76 -6.75
C TRP A 82 -9.62 10.92 -6.59
N ASN A 83 -10.21 10.28 -5.57
CA ASN A 83 -11.62 10.41 -5.23
C ASN A 83 -11.93 11.60 -4.32
N GLY A 84 -10.91 12.39 -3.92
CA GLY A 84 -11.08 13.58 -3.08
C GLY A 84 -11.56 13.28 -1.67
N LEU A 85 -11.22 12.12 -1.10
CA LEU A 85 -11.58 11.76 0.28
C LEU A 85 -10.81 12.57 1.31
N PHE A 86 -9.53 12.82 1.04
CA PHE A 86 -8.64 13.70 1.80
C PHE A 86 -7.46 14.11 0.92
N THR A 87 -6.67 15.09 1.35
CA THR A 87 -5.46 15.54 0.65
C THR A 87 -4.17 14.94 1.27
N PRO A 88 -3.04 14.95 0.55
CA PRO A 88 -1.75 14.55 1.12
C PRO A 88 -1.38 15.36 2.37
N GLU A 89 -1.73 16.64 2.41
CA GLU A 89 -1.47 17.51 3.57
C GLU A 89 -2.32 17.12 4.78
N GLU A 90 -3.59 16.77 4.56
CA GLU A 90 -4.47 16.28 5.63
C GLU A 90 -3.99 14.94 6.19
N LEU A 91 -3.52 14.03 5.33
CA LEU A 91 -2.91 12.77 5.76
C LEU A 91 -1.65 13.04 6.60
N GLN A 92 -0.75 13.90 6.12
CA GLN A 92 0.48 14.23 6.81
C GLN A 92 0.22 14.87 8.19
N ALA A 93 -0.72 15.83 8.25
CA ALA A 93 -1.13 16.45 9.51
C ALA A 93 -1.69 15.42 10.50
N ARG A 94 -2.45 14.42 10.01
CA ARG A 94 -2.98 13.35 10.86
C ARG A 94 -1.90 12.42 11.39
N ILE A 95 -0.90 12.09 10.58
CA ILE A 95 0.26 11.31 11.01
C ILE A 95 1.02 12.04 12.13
N GLU A 96 1.29 13.34 11.94
CA GLU A 96 1.99 14.16 12.94
C GLU A 96 1.21 14.26 14.26
N GLU A 97 -0.11 14.37 14.21
CA GLU A 97 -0.98 14.38 15.39
C GLU A 97 -0.88 13.06 16.17
N ILE A 98 -0.92 11.93 15.48
CA ILE A 98 -0.82 10.59 16.08
C ILE A 98 0.56 10.41 16.73
N GLU A 99 1.64 10.72 16.02
CA GLU A 99 3.00 10.64 16.56
C GLU A 99 3.19 11.53 17.80
N ALA A 100 2.62 12.74 17.79
CA ALA A 100 2.66 13.65 18.92
C ALA A 100 1.84 13.14 20.12
N HIS A 101 0.78 12.37 19.88
CA HIS A 101 0.03 11.71 20.95
C HIS A 101 0.85 10.58 21.59
N GLU A 102 1.42 9.69 20.78
CA GLU A 102 2.23 8.56 21.26
C GLU A 102 3.46 9.03 22.07
N LYS A 103 4.13 10.10 21.62
CA LYS A 103 5.26 10.72 22.34
C LYS A 103 4.85 11.29 23.70
N ARG A 104 3.63 11.81 23.84
CA ARG A 104 3.12 12.33 25.12
C ARG A 104 2.73 11.21 26.09
N GLU A 105 2.22 10.09 25.59
CA GLU A 105 1.87 8.95 26.44
C GLU A 105 3.09 8.14 26.91
N SER A 106 4.20 8.22 26.16
CA SER A 106 5.46 7.52 26.46
C SER A 106 6.41 8.32 27.37
N ALA A 107 6.07 9.56 27.73
CA ALA A 107 6.88 10.48 28.54
C ALA A 107 6.32 10.65 29.96
#